data_AF-A0A5E7ILB4-F1
#
_entry.id   AF-A0A5E7ILB4-F1
#
_cell.length_a   1.000
_cell.length_b   1.000
_cell.length_c   1.000
_cell.angle_alpha   90.00
_cell.angle_beta   90.00
_cell.angle_gamma   90.00
#
_symmetry.space_group_name_H-M   'P 1'
#
loop_
_entity.id
_entity.type
_entity.pdbx_description
1 polymer ?
#
loop_
_entity_poly.entity_id
_entity_poly.type
_entity_poly.pdbx_seq_one_letter_code
_entity_poly.pdbx_strand_id
1 'polypeptide(L)'
;MKLNLTNLAKDKVFRFVLIHHPPNNHEEPDVELGREPMFNGVSFLRVLEDTGLDWLVIHGHKHFQRLVRIGDSDRSPMIFGAGSFGAGLKGTVATKTKNQFYIIDFDVGIDAIGEERLKANFNSFYWDLTEWRPVVQETQGLPNFCGFDLSKKLDVPQLAVLIRDAIPHGTPWCTWAELKEQIHALNYLTPSDIKSLKVALGKLKVKGVAEPQNWFPEQLSLP
;
A
#
# COMPACT_ATOMS: atom_id res chain seq x y z
N MET A 1 1.01 -27.67 10.42
CA MET A 1 1.48 -26.45 9.73
C MET A 1 1.67 -25.28 10.69
N LYS A 2 0.64 -24.83 11.42
CA LYS A 2 0.73 -23.71 12.40
C LYS A 2 1.91 -23.81 13.37
N LEU A 3 2.04 -24.92 14.12
CA LEU A 3 3.15 -25.17 15.05
C LEU A 3 4.54 -25.06 14.38
N ASN A 4 4.67 -25.54 13.13
CA ASN A 4 5.92 -25.44 12.39
C ASN A 4 6.22 -23.99 11.95
N LEU A 5 5.20 -23.23 11.52
CA LEU A 5 5.39 -21.83 11.12
C LEU A 5 5.71 -20.93 12.31
N THR A 6 5.03 -21.10 13.45
CA THR A 6 5.33 -20.35 14.68
C THR A 6 6.77 -20.59 15.11
N ASN A 7 7.24 -21.84 15.09
CA ASN A 7 8.62 -22.16 15.47
C ASN A 7 9.65 -21.65 14.45
N LEU A 8 9.41 -21.82 13.15
CA LEU A 8 10.30 -21.33 12.09
C LEU A 8 10.45 -19.81 12.10
N ALA A 9 9.42 -19.11 12.57
CA ALA A 9 9.34 -17.66 12.48
C ALA A 9 9.56 -16.96 13.83
N LYS A 10 9.74 -17.69 14.94
CA LYS A 10 9.74 -17.12 16.29
C LYS A 10 10.80 -16.03 16.48
N ASP A 11 12.02 -16.26 15.98
CA ASP A 11 13.16 -15.38 16.20
C ASP A 11 13.46 -14.48 14.99
N LYS A 12 12.45 -14.26 14.12
CA LYS A 12 12.59 -13.46 12.91
C LYS A 12 11.82 -12.16 13.06
N VAL A 13 12.52 -11.05 12.83
CA VAL A 13 11.93 -9.71 12.80
C VAL A 13 10.93 -9.60 11.63
N PHE A 14 11.29 -10.16 10.46
CA PHE A 14 10.47 -10.13 9.25
C PHE A 14 10.11 -11.53 8.77
N ARG A 15 8.90 -11.66 8.19
CA ARG A 15 8.36 -12.93 7.71
C ARG A 15 7.66 -12.72 6.38
N PHE A 16 8.15 -13.43 5.36
CA PHE A 16 7.66 -13.32 4.01
C PHE A 16 7.14 -14.66 3.50
N VAL A 17 6.05 -14.61 2.74
CA VAL A 17 5.57 -15.71 1.93
C VAL A 17 5.60 -15.25 0.48
N LEU A 18 6.30 -16.00 -0.37
CA LEU A 18 6.33 -15.75 -1.81
C LEU A 18 5.57 -16.88 -2.52
N ILE A 19 4.50 -16.53 -3.21
CA ILE A 19 3.65 -17.45 -3.98
C ILE A 19 3.31 -16.85 -5.33
N HIS A 20 3.13 -17.63 -6.39
CA HIS A 20 2.83 -17.04 -7.70
C HIS A 20 1.38 -16.53 -7.78
N HIS A 21 0.41 -17.38 -7.44
CA HIS A 21 -1.01 -17.07 -7.50
C HIS A 21 -1.48 -16.30 -6.25
N PRO A 22 -2.49 -15.42 -6.37
CA PRO A 22 -3.03 -14.71 -5.22
C PRO A 22 -3.69 -15.69 -4.24
N PRO A 23 -3.51 -15.51 -2.92
CA PRO A 23 -4.11 -16.38 -1.91
C PRO A 23 -5.61 -16.11 -1.68
N ASN A 24 -6.13 -14.99 -2.19
CA ASN A 24 -7.52 -14.59 -2.09
C ASN A 24 -7.93 -13.87 -3.38
N ASN A 25 -9.22 -13.57 -3.56
CA ASN A 25 -9.68 -12.84 -4.74
C ASN A 25 -8.89 -11.55 -4.93
N HIS A 26 -8.33 -11.40 -6.12
CA HIS A 26 -7.68 -10.20 -6.60
C HIS A 26 -8.43 -9.78 -7.84
N GLU A 27 -9.35 -8.84 -7.61
CA GLU A 27 -10.27 -8.27 -8.56
C GLU A 27 -10.17 -6.75 -8.44
N GLU A 28 -10.36 -6.05 -9.56
CA GLU A 28 -10.43 -4.60 -9.62
C GLU A 28 -11.69 -4.24 -10.44
N PRO A 29 -12.52 -3.30 -9.98
CA PRO A 29 -13.70 -2.86 -10.73
C PRO A 29 -13.37 -2.49 -12.17
N ASP A 30 -14.20 -2.97 -13.10
CA ASP A 30 -14.06 -2.75 -14.54
C ASP A 30 -12.75 -3.31 -15.16
N VAL A 31 -12.07 -4.24 -14.48
CA VAL A 31 -10.86 -4.90 -14.97
C VAL A 31 -11.01 -6.42 -15.00
N GLU A 32 -10.79 -7.00 -16.18
CA GLU A 32 -10.82 -8.45 -16.36
C GLU A 32 -9.45 -9.05 -16.01
N LEU A 33 -9.26 -9.39 -14.74
CA LEU A 33 -8.01 -9.96 -14.24
C LEU A 33 -7.89 -11.48 -14.46
N GLY A 34 -8.94 -12.14 -14.94
CA GLY A 34 -8.97 -13.58 -15.22
C GLY A 34 -8.69 -14.47 -13.99
N ARG A 35 -8.33 -15.75 -14.24
CA ARG A 35 -7.82 -16.84 -13.37
C ARG A 35 -8.06 -16.81 -11.85
N GLU A 36 -8.42 -17.96 -11.32
CA GLU A 36 -8.80 -18.17 -9.92
C GLU A 36 -7.64 -18.01 -8.92
N PRO A 37 -7.96 -17.61 -7.67
CA PRO A 37 -7.00 -17.64 -6.57
C PRO A 37 -6.48 -19.05 -6.30
N MET A 38 -5.37 -19.14 -5.56
CA MET A 38 -4.81 -20.40 -5.12
C MET A 38 -5.82 -21.21 -4.30
N PHE A 39 -5.90 -22.52 -4.56
CA PHE A 39 -6.69 -23.44 -3.76
C PHE A 39 -6.28 -23.36 -2.28
N ASN A 40 -7.26 -23.29 -1.37
CA ASN A 40 -7.07 -23.10 0.08
C ASN A 40 -6.30 -21.83 0.48
N GLY A 41 -6.17 -20.83 -0.40
CA GLY A 41 -5.41 -19.62 -0.10
C GLY A 41 -5.99 -18.82 1.09
N VAL A 42 -7.31 -18.73 1.24
CA VAL A 42 -7.95 -18.06 2.40
C VAL A 42 -7.64 -18.80 3.70
N SER A 43 -7.76 -20.14 3.70
CA SER A 43 -7.38 -20.97 4.84
C SER A 43 -5.89 -20.79 5.20
N PHE A 44 -5.04 -20.65 4.19
CA PHE A 44 -3.62 -20.37 4.39
C PHE A 44 -3.39 -18.99 5.05
N LEU A 45 -4.05 -17.93 4.57
CA LEU A 45 -3.99 -16.61 5.21
C LEU A 45 -4.45 -16.67 6.67
N ARG A 46 -5.49 -17.45 6.96
CA ARG A 46 -5.95 -17.66 8.33
C ARG A 46 -4.90 -18.33 9.19
N VAL A 47 -4.19 -19.33 8.68
CA VAL A 47 -3.08 -19.98 9.41
C VAL A 47 -1.96 -18.99 9.72
N LEU A 48 -1.66 -18.05 8.81
CA LEU A 48 -0.67 -16.99 9.05
C LEU A 48 -1.13 -16.03 10.15
N GLU A 49 -2.35 -15.53 10.05
CA GLU A 49 -2.97 -14.65 11.05
C GLU A 49 -2.97 -15.29 12.45
N ASP A 50 -3.37 -16.56 12.51
CA ASP A 50 -3.42 -17.39 13.70
C ASP A 50 -2.07 -17.58 14.41
N THR A 51 -0.95 -17.29 13.75
CA THR A 51 0.37 -17.31 14.40
C THR A 51 0.56 -16.15 15.38
N GLY A 52 -0.23 -15.08 15.26
CA GLY A 52 -0.06 -13.85 16.04
C GLY A 52 1.16 -13.01 15.61
N LEU A 53 1.77 -13.34 14.47
CA LEU A 53 2.98 -12.69 13.97
C LEU A 53 2.65 -11.86 12.73
N ASP A 54 3.45 -10.83 12.46
CA ASP A 54 3.31 -10.05 11.23
C ASP A 54 3.87 -10.83 10.04
N TRP A 55 3.06 -10.98 8.99
CA TRP A 55 3.43 -11.62 7.73
C TRP A 55 3.15 -10.69 6.55
N LEU A 56 4.08 -10.67 5.59
CA LEU A 56 3.84 -10.12 4.26
C LEU A 56 3.79 -11.25 3.23
N VAL A 57 2.66 -11.36 2.54
CA VAL A 57 2.45 -12.29 1.44
C VAL A 57 2.64 -11.56 0.12
N ILE A 58 3.63 -11.96 -0.65
CA ILE A 58 3.95 -11.42 -1.97
C ILE A 58 3.47 -12.41 -3.02
N HIS A 59 2.67 -11.92 -3.97
CA HIS A 59 2.25 -12.72 -5.11
C HIS A 59 2.29 -11.98 -6.44
N GLY A 60 2.16 -12.70 -7.55
CA GLY A 60 2.07 -12.14 -8.89
C GLY A 60 0.81 -12.61 -9.61
N HIS A 61 1.01 -13.14 -10.83
CA HIS A 61 0.03 -13.82 -11.67
C HIS A 61 -1.05 -12.94 -12.32
N LYS A 62 -1.63 -11.99 -11.58
CA LYS A 62 -2.70 -11.13 -12.09
C LYS A 62 -2.22 -9.99 -12.99
N HIS A 63 -0.90 -9.76 -13.03
CA HIS A 63 -0.29 -8.64 -13.73
C HIS A 63 -0.82 -7.26 -13.26
N PHE A 64 -1.41 -7.20 -12.07
CA PHE A 64 -2.04 -6.03 -11.48
C PHE A 64 -1.53 -5.85 -10.06
N GLN A 65 -1.32 -4.60 -9.66
CA GLN A 65 -0.81 -4.26 -8.34
C GLN A 65 -1.89 -4.32 -7.26
N ARG A 66 -1.52 -4.66 -6.04
CA ARG A 66 -2.30 -4.32 -4.84
C ARG A 66 -1.42 -4.30 -3.61
N LEU A 67 -1.81 -3.50 -2.61
CA LEU A 67 -1.25 -3.55 -1.27
C LEU A 67 -2.40 -3.44 -0.29
N VAL A 68 -2.78 -4.57 0.31
CA VAL A 68 -3.99 -4.68 1.12
C VAL A 68 -3.76 -5.57 2.33
N ARG A 69 -4.46 -5.29 3.41
CA ARG A 69 -4.52 -6.15 4.59
C ARG A 69 -5.83 -6.93 4.58
N ILE A 70 -5.77 -8.24 4.82
CA ILE A 70 -6.96 -9.10 4.79
C ILE A 70 -6.98 -10.04 5.99
N GLY A 71 -8.06 -9.96 6.76
CA GLY A 71 -8.35 -10.78 7.93
C GLY A 71 -9.13 -9.96 8.97
N ASP A 72 -9.28 -10.52 10.16
CA ASP A 72 -10.18 -9.99 11.19
C ASP A 72 -9.44 -9.44 12.43
N SER A 73 -8.11 -9.37 12.38
CA SER A 73 -7.26 -9.01 13.52
C SER A 73 -6.20 -7.96 13.19
N ASP A 74 -5.60 -7.40 14.24
CA ASP A 74 -4.40 -6.58 14.14
C ASP A 74 -3.15 -7.39 13.77
N ARG A 75 -3.27 -8.71 13.54
CA ARG A 75 -2.23 -9.63 13.04
C ARG A 75 -2.58 -10.24 11.69
N SER A 76 -3.63 -9.76 11.03
CA SER A 76 -3.92 -10.14 9.66
C SER A 76 -2.74 -9.83 8.74
N PRO A 77 -2.37 -10.74 7.82
CA PRO A 77 -1.24 -10.56 6.93
C PRO A 77 -1.44 -9.37 5.99
N MET A 78 -0.34 -8.68 5.69
CA MET A 78 -0.28 -7.75 4.57
C MET A 78 -0.09 -8.55 3.28
N ILE A 79 -0.76 -8.14 2.21
CA ILE A 79 -0.72 -8.81 0.92
C ILE A 79 -0.29 -7.81 -0.15
N PHE A 80 0.85 -8.09 -0.76
CA PHE A 80 1.38 -7.36 -1.89
C PHE A 80 1.20 -8.21 -3.16
N GLY A 81 0.33 -7.73 -4.06
CA GLY A 81 0.27 -8.23 -5.42
C GLY A 81 1.20 -7.40 -6.29
N ALA A 82 2.27 -8.01 -6.79
CA ALA A 82 3.18 -7.39 -7.73
C ALA A 82 2.56 -7.36 -9.13
N GLY A 83 2.55 -6.17 -9.73
CA GLY A 83 2.43 -6.01 -11.18
C GLY A 83 3.57 -6.71 -11.93
N SER A 84 3.58 -6.60 -13.25
CA SER A 84 4.53 -7.35 -14.08
C SER A 84 5.68 -6.52 -14.58
N PHE A 85 6.88 -7.10 -14.57
CA PHE A 85 8.07 -6.42 -15.09
C PHE A 85 8.03 -6.22 -16.62
N GLY A 86 7.46 -7.17 -17.37
CA GLY A 86 7.54 -7.17 -18.84
C GLY A 86 6.42 -7.97 -19.51
N ALA A 87 5.19 -7.86 -19.01
CA ALA A 87 4.05 -8.51 -19.63
C ALA A 87 3.52 -7.67 -20.81
N GLY A 88 3.05 -8.36 -21.86
CA GLY A 88 2.23 -7.73 -22.90
C GLY A 88 0.82 -7.52 -22.38
N LEU A 89 0.60 -6.44 -21.60
CA LEU A 89 -0.71 -6.11 -21.05
C LEU A 89 -1.71 -5.82 -22.18
N LYS A 90 -2.93 -6.36 -22.06
CA LYS A 90 -4.00 -6.24 -23.06
C LYS A 90 -5.33 -5.90 -22.39
N GLY A 91 -6.30 -5.47 -23.19
CA GLY A 91 -7.67 -5.21 -22.72
C GLY A 91 -7.74 -4.15 -21.62
N THR A 92 -8.68 -4.32 -20.69
CA THR A 92 -8.91 -3.39 -19.57
C THR A 92 -7.75 -3.32 -18.59
N VAL A 93 -6.90 -4.35 -18.51
CA VAL A 93 -5.67 -4.30 -17.69
C VAL A 93 -4.72 -3.22 -18.19
N ALA A 94 -4.51 -3.13 -19.51
CA ALA A 94 -3.57 -2.18 -20.11
C ALA A 94 -3.97 -0.70 -19.95
N THR A 95 -5.24 -0.43 -19.61
CA THR A 95 -5.76 0.92 -19.39
C THR A 95 -5.69 1.36 -17.92
N LYS A 96 -5.46 0.40 -17.01
CA LYS A 96 -5.49 0.61 -15.56
C LYS A 96 -4.16 0.35 -14.86
N THR A 97 -3.19 -0.24 -15.57
CA THR A 97 -1.84 -0.42 -15.07
C THR A 97 -0.81 -0.47 -16.21
N LYS A 98 0.47 -0.41 -15.83
CA LYS A 98 1.63 -0.59 -16.70
C LYS A 98 2.52 -1.71 -16.18
N ASN A 99 3.54 -2.05 -16.97
CA ASN A 99 4.61 -2.88 -16.44
C ASN A 99 5.31 -2.14 -15.31
N GLN A 100 5.60 -2.83 -14.21
CA GLN A 100 6.06 -2.27 -12.96
C GLN A 100 7.22 -3.06 -12.37
N PHE A 101 8.09 -2.35 -11.64
CA PHE A 101 9.00 -2.94 -10.67
C PHE A 101 8.98 -2.13 -9.37
N TYR A 102 9.49 -2.73 -8.31
CA TYR A 102 9.41 -2.19 -6.97
C TYR A 102 10.75 -2.35 -6.25
N ILE A 103 11.16 -1.32 -5.52
CA ILE A 103 12.19 -1.40 -4.48
C ILE A 103 11.46 -1.22 -3.16
N ILE A 104 11.58 -2.19 -2.25
CA ILE A 104 10.84 -2.21 -0.99
C ILE A 104 11.83 -2.12 0.15
N ASP A 105 11.68 -1.07 0.96
CA ASP A 105 12.46 -0.86 2.17
C ASP A 105 11.65 -1.40 3.35
N PHE A 106 12.23 -2.34 4.10
CA PHE A 106 11.63 -2.94 5.28
C PHE A 106 12.25 -2.38 6.55
N ASP A 107 11.41 -2.11 7.55
CA ASP A 107 11.83 -1.58 8.84
C ASP A 107 10.93 -2.11 9.97
N VAL A 108 11.30 -1.84 11.21
CA VAL A 108 10.60 -2.24 12.42
C VAL A 108 10.03 -1.03 13.13
N GLY A 109 8.72 -1.04 13.36
CA GLY A 109 8.06 -0.14 14.29
C GLY A 109 7.91 -0.80 15.65
N ILE A 110 7.84 0.00 16.71
CA ILE A 110 7.46 -0.46 18.04
C ILE A 110 6.02 0.00 18.29
N ASP A 111 5.14 -0.94 18.62
CA ASP A 111 3.75 -0.63 18.94
C ASP A 111 3.57 -0.12 20.38
N ALA A 112 2.33 0.19 20.75
CA ALA A 112 2.00 0.80 22.04
C ALA A 112 2.34 -0.09 23.26
N ILE A 113 2.51 -1.40 23.08
CA ILE A 113 2.87 -2.34 24.16
C ILE A 113 4.34 -2.77 24.09
N GLY A 114 5.13 -2.18 23.18
CA GLY A 114 6.56 -2.45 23.06
C GLY A 114 6.91 -3.60 22.12
N GLU A 115 5.98 -4.11 21.31
CA GLU A 115 6.26 -5.19 20.37
C GLU A 115 6.81 -4.65 19.04
N GLU A 116 7.77 -5.38 18.48
CA GLU A 116 8.31 -5.14 17.14
C GLU A 116 7.28 -5.54 16.07
N ARG A 117 7.01 -4.62 15.14
CA ARG A 117 6.02 -4.77 14.08
C ARG A 117 6.61 -4.40 12.72
N LEU A 118 6.16 -5.10 11.68
CA LEU A 118 6.67 -4.90 10.32
C LEU A 118 6.20 -3.56 9.74
N LYS A 119 7.13 -2.83 9.13
CA LYS A 119 6.88 -1.65 8.32
C LYS A 119 7.51 -1.82 6.94
N ALA A 120 6.89 -1.22 5.93
CA ALA A 120 7.49 -1.17 4.60
C ALA A 120 7.14 0.12 3.85
N ASN A 121 8.08 0.61 3.06
CA ASN A 121 7.85 1.65 2.04
C ASN A 121 8.21 1.10 0.65
N PHE A 122 7.43 1.49 -0.35
CA PHE A 122 7.54 1.02 -1.72
C PHE A 122 7.95 2.18 -2.63
N ASN A 123 9.12 2.05 -3.25
CA ASN A 123 9.47 2.81 -4.42
C ASN A 123 8.96 2.05 -5.66
N SER A 124 7.93 2.59 -6.30
CA SER A 124 7.19 1.94 -7.38
C SER A 124 7.47 2.64 -8.70
N PHE A 125 7.88 1.86 -9.70
CA PHE A 125 8.25 2.36 -11.01
C PHE A 125 7.40 1.70 -12.09
N TYR A 126 7.13 2.43 -13.16
CA TYR A 126 6.45 1.93 -14.34
C TYR A 126 7.29 2.11 -15.60
N TRP A 127 7.11 1.23 -16.57
CA TRP A 127 7.74 1.34 -17.88
C TRP A 127 6.94 2.30 -18.76
N ASP A 128 7.56 3.39 -19.20
CA ASP A 128 6.91 4.43 -20.00
C ASP A 128 7.06 4.26 -21.51
N LEU A 129 7.62 3.11 -21.94
CA LEU A 129 8.06 2.73 -23.30
C LEU A 129 9.52 3.09 -23.63
N THR A 130 10.17 3.95 -22.83
CA THR A 130 11.54 4.42 -23.06
C THR A 130 12.43 4.17 -21.86
N GLU A 131 11.92 4.45 -20.67
CA GLU A 131 12.63 4.30 -19.41
C GLU A 131 11.66 3.89 -18.30
N TRP A 132 12.25 3.60 -17.15
CA TRP A 132 11.50 3.36 -15.93
C TRP A 132 11.32 4.67 -15.18
N ARG A 133 10.06 5.03 -14.88
CA ARG A 133 9.72 6.25 -14.17
C ARG A 133 8.98 5.97 -12.88
N PRO A 134 9.13 6.81 -11.84
CA PRO A 134 8.31 6.69 -10.64
C PRO A 134 6.81 6.80 -10.97
N VAL A 135 6.00 5.97 -10.31
CA VAL A 135 4.53 6.04 -10.44
C VAL A 135 3.99 7.30 -9.77
N VAL A 136 3.30 8.13 -10.55
CA VAL A 136 2.61 9.34 -10.08
C VAL A 136 1.09 9.18 -10.18
N GLN A 137 0.59 8.49 -11.21
CA GLN A 137 -0.83 8.34 -11.51
C GLN A 137 -1.39 6.95 -11.17
N GLU A 138 -2.68 6.89 -10.84
CA GLU A 138 -3.37 5.64 -10.52
C GLU A 138 -3.30 4.59 -11.64
N THR A 139 -3.37 5.04 -12.90
CA THR A 139 -3.32 4.16 -14.09
C THR A 139 -1.93 3.62 -14.43
N GLN A 140 -0.89 4.12 -13.75
CA GLN A 140 0.49 3.67 -13.97
C GLN A 140 0.85 2.47 -13.09
N GLY A 141 0.19 2.29 -11.94
CA GLY A 141 0.64 1.28 -10.99
C GLY A 141 0.34 1.56 -9.53
N LEU A 142 1.09 0.86 -8.68
CA LEU A 142 1.12 1.07 -7.24
C LEU A 142 1.77 2.45 -6.99
N PRO A 143 1.23 3.27 -6.09
CA PRO A 143 1.81 4.58 -5.81
C PRO A 143 3.28 4.49 -5.43
N ASN A 144 4.10 5.37 -5.98
CA ASN A 144 5.46 5.55 -5.50
C ASN A 144 5.44 6.19 -4.11
N PHE A 145 6.29 5.74 -3.19
CA PHE A 145 6.31 6.11 -1.78
C PHE A 145 5.04 5.72 -0.98
N CYS A 146 4.29 4.71 -1.43
CA CYS A 146 3.26 4.08 -0.59
C CYS A 146 3.89 3.11 0.42
N GLY A 147 3.11 2.61 1.35
CA GLY A 147 3.62 1.68 2.34
C GLY A 147 2.58 1.25 3.37
N PHE A 148 3.08 0.67 4.45
CA PHE A 148 2.28 0.33 5.61
C PHE A 148 3.15 0.31 6.87
N ASP A 149 2.52 0.56 8.02
CA ASP A 149 3.14 0.49 9.34
C ASP A 149 2.23 -0.35 10.26
N LEU A 150 2.60 -1.60 10.53
CA LEU A 150 1.78 -2.47 11.39
C LEU A 150 1.91 -2.12 12.89
N SER A 151 2.84 -1.24 13.28
CA SER A 151 2.95 -0.74 14.66
C SER A 151 1.92 0.32 15.01
N LYS A 152 1.32 0.96 13.99
CA LYS A 152 0.40 2.08 14.19
C LYS A 152 -0.90 1.83 13.44
N LYS A 153 -2.01 1.84 14.16
CA LYS A 153 -3.32 1.92 13.52
C LYS A 153 -3.49 3.31 12.91
N LEU A 154 -3.64 3.36 11.58
CA LEU A 154 -3.89 4.61 10.88
C LEU A 154 -5.35 5.04 11.05
N ASP A 155 -5.56 6.27 11.51
CA ASP A 155 -6.86 6.93 11.52
C ASP A 155 -6.85 8.03 10.44
N VAL A 156 -7.45 7.72 9.29
CA VAL A 156 -7.43 8.61 8.11
C VAL A 156 -8.15 9.95 8.38
N PRO A 157 -9.34 9.99 9.02
CA PRO A 157 -9.95 11.25 9.46
C PRO A 157 -9.03 12.10 10.34
N GLN A 158 -8.40 11.50 11.36
CA GLN A 158 -7.48 12.22 12.23
C GLN A 158 -6.25 12.73 11.46
N LEU A 159 -5.73 11.93 10.52
CA LEU A 159 -4.62 12.32 9.66
C LEU A 159 -4.97 13.52 8.77
N ALA A 160 -6.20 13.57 8.23
CA ALA A 160 -6.67 14.70 7.43
C ALA A 160 -6.75 16.00 8.26
N VAL A 161 -7.16 15.90 9.53
CA VAL A 161 -7.16 17.03 10.48
C VAL A 161 -5.72 17.50 10.75
N LEU A 162 -4.78 16.58 11.00
CA LEU A 162 -3.37 16.92 11.19
C LEU A 162 -2.78 17.65 9.98
N ILE A 163 -3.09 17.20 8.76
CA ILE A 163 -2.65 17.87 7.53
C ILE A 163 -3.22 19.29 7.46
N ARG A 164 -4.52 19.48 7.69
CA ARG A 164 -5.17 20.80 7.67
C ARG A 164 -4.49 21.75 8.67
N ASP A 165 -4.24 21.27 9.88
CA ASP A 165 -3.68 22.06 10.98
C ASP A 165 -2.18 22.35 10.77
N ALA A 166 -1.48 21.54 9.96
CA ALA A 166 -0.10 21.76 9.58
C ALA A 166 0.08 22.81 8.46
N ILE A 167 -0.97 23.15 7.70
CA ILE A 167 -0.89 24.20 6.67
C ILE A 167 -0.86 25.57 7.35
N PRO A 168 0.20 26.39 7.15
CA PRO A 168 0.32 27.67 7.84
C PRO A 168 -0.80 28.66 7.47
N HIS A 169 -1.31 29.42 8.45
CA HIS A 169 -2.32 30.45 8.19
C HIS A 169 -1.77 31.65 7.38
N GLY A 170 -0.48 31.97 7.51
CA GLY A 170 0.16 33.10 6.82
C GLY A 170 0.55 32.82 5.36
N THR A 171 0.73 31.55 5.02
CA THR A 171 0.95 31.03 3.67
C THR A 171 0.04 29.82 3.53
N PRO A 172 -1.19 29.96 3.00
CA PRO A 172 -2.24 28.94 3.10
C PRO A 172 -2.01 27.77 2.13
N TRP A 173 -0.76 27.38 1.93
CA TRP A 173 -0.34 26.23 1.16
C TRP A 173 0.89 25.56 1.79
N CYS A 174 1.03 24.26 1.54
CA CYS A 174 2.16 23.45 1.97
C CYS A 174 2.39 22.36 0.91
N THR A 175 3.65 22.04 0.62
CA THR A 175 3.98 20.93 -0.28
C THR A 175 3.74 19.59 0.40
N TRP A 176 3.47 18.55 -0.40
CA TRP A 176 3.37 17.20 0.13
C TRP A 176 4.67 16.71 0.77
N ALA A 177 5.83 17.16 0.27
CA ALA A 177 7.13 16.84 0.84
C ALA A 177 7.28 17.38 2.27
N GLU A 178 6.98 18.67 2.49
CA GLU A 178 7.00 19.30 3.81
C GLU A 178 6.04 18.61 4.79
N LEU A 179 4.84 18.25 4.32
CA LEU A 179 3.87 17.52 5.14
C LEU A 179 4.40 16.14 5.58
N LYS A 180 5.09 15.41 4.71
CA LYS A 180 5.67 14.10 5.06
C LYS A 180 6.79 14.20 6.09
N GLU A 181 7.53 15.31 6.12
CA GLU A 181 8.56 15.58 7.12
C GLU A 181 7.93 15.86 8.50
N GLN A 182 6.81 16.58 8.53
CA GLN A 182 6.10 16.90 9.77
C GLN A 182 5.21 15.75 10.28
N ILE A 183 4.61 15.00 9.36
CA ILE A 183 3.60 13.96 9.63
C ILE A 183 4.12 12.63 9.09
N HIS A 184 4.96 11.97 9.87
CA HIS A 184 5.65 10.74 9.47
C HIS A 184 4.73 9.62 8.95
N ALA A 185 3.47 9.56 9.42
CA ALA A 185 2.48 8.58 8.97
C ALA A 185 2.16 8.67 7.47
N LEU A 186 2.39 9.83 6.83
CA LEU A 186 2.18 10.01 5.39
C LEU A 186 3.14 9.18 4.52
N ASN A 187 4.24 8.68 5.10
CA ASN A 187 5.18 7.79 4.42
C ASN A 187 4.72 6.32 4.39
N TYR A 188 3.59 5.98 5.02
CA TYR A 188 3.13 4.60 5.18
C TYR A 188 1.64 4.43 4.85
N LEU A 189 1.22 5.07 3.76
CA LEU A 189 -0.16 5.00 3.27
C LEU A 189 -0.30 3.90 2.22
N THR A 190 -1.27 3.01 2.40
CA THR A 190 -1.67 2.07 1.34
C THR A 190 -2.48 2.80 0.27
N PRO A 191 -2.67 2.20 -0.93
CA PRO A 191 -3.57 2.77 -1.95
C PRO A 191 -4.97 3.12 -1.43
N SER A 192 -5.52 2.30 -0.52
CA SER A 192 -6.84 2.55 0.08
C SER A 192 -6.81 3.73 1.05
N ASP A 193 -5.74 3.87 1.84
CA ASP A 193 -5.56 5.00 2.75
C ASP A 193 -5.45 6.31 1.96
N ILE A 194 -4.70 6.33 0.86
CA ILE A 194 -4.55 7.50 -0.01
C ILE A 194 -5.90 7.94 -0.57
N LYS A 195 -6.68 7.01 -1.12
CA LYS A 195 -8.04 7.30 -1.64
C LYS A 195 -8.96 7.84 -0.55
N SER A 196 -8.92 7.23 0.64
CA SER A 196 -9.72 7.65 1.79
C SER A 196 -9.30 9.03 2.30
N LEU A 197 -8.00 9.33 2.28
CA LEU A 197 -7.43 10.59 2.71
C LEU A 197 -7.86 11.74 1.79
N LYS A 198 -7.84 11.53 0.46
CA LYS A 198 -8.36 12.51 -0.51
C LYS A 198 -9.82 12.89 -0.20
N VAL A 199 -10.67 11.90 0.10
CA VAL A 199 -12.07 12.13 0.47
C VAL A 199 -12.18 12.92 1.78
N ALA A 200 -11.39 12.56 2.80
CA ALA A 200 -11.40 13.25 4.09
C ALA A 200 -10.93 14.70 3.97
N LEU A 201 -9.86 14.97 3.22
CA LEU A 201 -9.35 16.32 2.93
C LEU A 201 -10.40 17.18 2.20
N GLY A 202 -11.11 16.60 1.24
CA GLY A 202 -12.20 17.29 0.54
C GLY A 202 -13.33 17.75 1.48
N LYS A 203 -13.70 16.92 2.47
CA LYS A 203 -14.69 17.30 3.51
C LYS A 203 -14.20 18.45 4.40
N LEU A 204 -12.89 18.54 4.61
CA LEU A 204 -12.24 19.63 5.35
C LEU A 204 -11.93 20.86 4.48
N LYS A 205 -12.34 20.85 3.20
CA LYS A 205 -12.08 21.90 2.21
C LYS A 205 -10.58 22.15 1.93
N VAL A 206 -9.71 21.18 2.24
CA VAL A 206 -8.30 21.22 1.85
C VAL A 206 -8.21 20.82 0.38
N LYS A 207 -7.65 21.69 -0.47
CA LYS A 207 -7.56 21.47 -1.91
C LYS A 207 -6.16 21.05 -2.30
N GLY A 208 -6.05 20.05 -3.17
CA GLY A 208 -4.78 19.69 -3.79
C GLY A 208 -4.56 20.39 -5.12
N VAL A 209 -3.35 20.88 -5.34
CA VAL A 209 -2.85 21.25 -6.67
C VAL A 209 -2.26 19.98 -7.28
N ALA A 210 -3.09 19.25 -8.04
CA ALA A 210 -2.69 18.11 -8.85
C ALA A 210 -3.83 17.70 -9.81
N GLU A 211 -3.48 16.93 -10.85
CA GLU A 211 -4.45 16.23 -11.69
C GLU A 211 -5.26 15.23 -10.84
N PRO A 212 -6.59 15.09 -11.03
CA PRO A 212 -7.45 14.19 -10.25
C PRO A 212 -6.94 12.74 -10.15
N GLN A 213 -6.14 12.31 -11.13
CA GLN A 213 -5.62 10.95 -11.26
C GLN A 213 -4.26 10.72 -10.58
N ASN A 214 -3.62 11.76 -10.03
CA ASN A 214 -2.36 11.60 -9.29
C ASN A 214 -2.64 10.94 -7.94
N TRP A 215 -1.79 10.01 -7.51
CA TRP A 215 -1.91 9.39 -6.20
C TRP A 215 -1.81 10.40 -5.06
N PHE A 216 -0.79 11.26 -5.10
CA PHE A 216 -0.55 12.29 -4.10
C PHE A 216 -0.68 13.69 -4.73
N PRO A 217 -1.16 14.68 -3.96
CA PRO A 217 -1.07 16.07 -4.39
C PRO A 217 0.40 16.52 -4.40
N GLU A 218 0.77 17.47 -5.26
CA GLU A 218 2.08 18.12 -5.15
C GLU A 218 2.08 19.14 -4.01
N GLN A 219 0.98 19.88 -3.90
CA GLN A 219 0.74 20.88 -2.88
C GLN A 219 -0.71 20.78 -2.38
N LEU A 220 -0.91 21.14 -1.12
CA LEU A 220 -2.23 21.32 -0.52
C LEU A 220 -2.40 22.78 -0.10
N SER A 221 -3.62 23.29 -0.20
CA SER A 221 -3.97 24.63 0.24
C SER A 221 -5.29 24.68 1.01
N LEU A 222 -5.37 25.67 1.90
CA LEU A 222 -6.61 26.08 2.54
C LEU A 222 -7.34 27.08 1.62
N PRO A 223 -8.69 27.12 1.69
CA PRO A 223 -9.48 28.06 0.91
C PRO A 223 -9.25 29.52 1.30
#